data_AF-A0A5J4T8B0-F1
#
_entry.id   AF-A0A5J4T8B0-F1
#
_cell.length_a   1.000
_cell.length_b   1.000
_cell.length_c   1.000
_cell.angle_alpha   90.00
_cell.angle_beta   90.00
_cell.angle_gamma   90.00
#
_symmetry.space_group_name_H-M   'P 1'
#
loop_
_entity.id
_entity.type
_entity.pdbx_description
1 polymer ?
#
loop_
_entity_poly.entity_id
_entity_poly.type
_entity_poly.pdbx_seq_one_letter_code
_entity_poly.pdbx_strand_id
1 'polypeptide(L)'
;MEAVAKALHSDSKEKRYCNNEIISISREYLVQVLELPFDSKSRKMTELLKTFDGLNITKYANIVSQKLKINQDIYYYDNEHKNYYRGLQVCYQCEEGQSEVNTNSVGGINAIKTIDILVVESIWEGNKISHAFAIANKQALTGLKFCPHCNSKAFDPKDKNYSRDYEKHTIKCENNEGKIVKKVKLDYIQKPFVPHIMQNKTYQYLLTNGRQHEFKPTQYFITYDLETVPKIVNKKFGKSSYQMYELFPLSVASTIRNKQGIKKIFFSQQDGDDFI
;
A
#
# COMPACT_ATOMS: atom_id res chain seq x y z
N MET A 1 -0.35 6.25 -21.17
CA MET A 1 1.07 6.70 -21.13
C MET A 1 1.23 8.20 -21.35
N GLU A 2 0.41 8.84 -22.18
CA GLU A 2 0.49 10.29 -22.39
C GLU A 2 0.34 11.11 -21.09
N ALA A 3 -0.65 10.78 -20.25
CA ALA A 3 -0.82 11.44 -18.93
C ALA A 3 0.44 11.30 -18.04
N VAL A 4 1.09 10.14 -18.06
CA VAL A 4 2.34 9.91 -17.32
C VAL A 4 3.48 10.76 -17.88
N ALA A 5 3.62 10.80 -19.21
CA ALA A 5 4.61 11.64 -19.88
C ALA A 5 4.42 13.12 -19.56
N LYS A 6 3.18 13.61 -19.65
CA LYS A 6 2.83 15.00 -19.35
C LYS A 6 3.04 15.37 -17.87
N ALA A 7 2.81 14.44 -16.95
CA ALA A 7 3.06 14.67 -15.52
C ALA A 7 4.56 14.72 -15.18
N LEU A 8 5.40 13.97 -15.91
CA LEU A 8 6.85 13.95 -15.69
C LEU A 8 7.61 15.08 -16.40
N HIS A 9 7.06 15.54 -17.53
CA HIS A 9 7.63 16.55 -18.41
C HIS A 9 6.60 17.66 -18.60
N SER A 10 6.40 18.47 -17.57
CA SER A 10 5.45 19.59 -17.61
C SER A 10 5.89 20.66 -18.60
N ASP A 11 4.95 21.22 -19.35
CA ASP A 11 5.19 22.28 -20.33
C ASP A 11 5.92 23.49 -19.69
N SER A 12 6.97 23.99 -20.34
CA SER A 12 7.63 25.22 -19.93
C SER A 12 6.80 26.44 -20.35
N LYS A 13 6.89 27.55 -19.59
CA LYS A 13 6.17 28.80 -19.89
C LYS A 13 6.63 29.47 -21.19
N GLU A 14 7.76 29.06 -21.76
CA GLU A 14 8.22 29.53 -23.06
C GLU A 14 7.38 28.87 -24.15
N LYS A 15 6.38 29.63 -24.61
CA LYS A 15 5.50 29.29 -25.72
C LYS A 15 6.32 28.93 -26.96
N ARG A 16 6.50 27.63 -27.19
CA ARG A 16 6.44 26.89 -28.47
C ARG A 16 7.03 25.50 -28.23
N TYR A 17 6.24 24.59 -27.67
CA TYR A 17 6.61 23.17 -27.74
C TYR A 17 5.56 22.38 -28.50
N CYS A 18 6.10 21.64 -29.46
CA CYS A 18 5.43 20.83 -30.44
C CYS A 18 4.73 19.68 -29.71
N ASN A 19 3.40 19.52 -29.81
CA ASN A 19 2.66 18.36 -29.26
C ASN A 19 3.35 17.01 -29.55
N ASN A 20 4.19 16.96 -30.60
CA ASN A 20 4.99 15.82 -31.00
C ASN A 20 5.97 15.30 -29.91
N GLU A 21 6.47 16.13 -28.98
CA GLU A 21 7.45 15.69 -27.98
C GLU A 21 6.83 14.80 -26.90
N ILE A 22 5.72 15.23 -26.28
CA ILE A 22 5.00 14.41 -25.30
C ILE A 22 4.50 13.11 -25.94
N ILE A 23 4.03 13.17 -27.18
CA ILE A 23 3.62 11.98 -27.93
C ILE A 23 4.83 11.05 -28.14
N SER A 24 6.00 11.58 -28.52
CA SER A 24 7.22 10.78 -28.69
C SER A 24 7.63 10.10 -27.38
N ILE A 25 7.71 10.85 -26.29
CA ILE A 25 8.06 10.33 -24.96
C ILE A 25 7.03 9.29 -24.50
N SER A 26 5.75 9.53 -24.75
CA SER A 26 4.69 8.58 -24.38
C SER A 26 4.82 7.24 -25.11
N ARG A 27 5.28 7.25 -26.37
CA ARG A 27 5.57 6.04 -27.14
C ARG A 27 6.79 5.31 -26.60
N GLU A 28 7.83 6.04 -26.19
CA GLU A 28 9.02 5.45 -25.54
C GLU A 28 8.64 4.76 -24.23
N TYR A 29 7.85 5.40 -23.39
CA TYR A 29 7.35 4.77 -22.17
C TYR A 29 6.46 3.57 -22.46
N LEU A 30 5.66 3.59 -23.54
CA LEU A 30 4.86 2.44 -23.94
C LEU A 30 5.74 1.25 -24.31
N VAL A 31 6.83 1.46 -25.07
CA VAL A 31 7.82 0.42 -25.38
C VAL A 31 8.43 -0.17 -24.11
N GLN A 32 8.82 0.68 -23.15
CA GLN A 32 9.44 0.22 -21.89
C GLN A 32 8.46 -0.56 -21.00
N VAL A 33 7.21 -0.10 -20.89
CA VAL A 33 6.19 -0.71 -20.02
C VAL A 33 5.66 -2.02 -20.59
N LEU A 34 5.52 -2.12 -21.92
CA LEU A 34 5.03 -3.31 -22.62
C LEU A 34 6.16 -4.24 -23.11
N GLU A 35 7.43 -3.88 -22.90
CA GLU A 35 8.60 -4.62 -23.37
C GLU A 35 8.54 -4.95 -24.87
N LEU A 36 8.14 -3.96 -25.69
CA LEU A 36 7.94 -4.18 -27.11
C LEU A 36 9.29 -4.45 -27.81
N PRO A 37 9.37 -5.42 -28.74
CA PRO A 37 10.61 -5.79 -29.42
C PRO A 37 10.99 -4.82 -30.56
N PHE A 38 10.48 -3.58 -30.53
CA PHE A 38 10.71 -2.57 -31.55
C PHE A 38 10.64 -1.15 -30.98
N ASP A 39 11.29 -0.22 -31.67
CA ASP A 39 11.43 1.16 -31.21
C ASP A 39 10.13 1.98 -31.32
N SER A 40 10.06 3.03 -30.50
CA SER A 40 8.95 4.00 -30.43
C SER A 40 8.69 4.75 -31.74
N LYS A 41 9.72 4.88 -32.59
CA LYS A 41 9.66 5.56 -33.90
C LYS A 41 9.40 4.61 -35.06
N SER A 42 9.29 3.30 -34.82
CA SER A 42 9.12 2.30 -35.87
C SER A 42 7.74 2.37 -36.53
N ARG A 43 7.64 1.89 -37.78
CA ARG A 43 6.34 1.71 -38.46
C ARG A 43 5.42 0.75 -37.70
N LYS A 44 6.01 -0.28 -37.07
CA LYS A 44 5.31 -1.26 -36.21
C LYS A 44 4.59 -0.58 -35.04
N MET A 45 5.19 0.44 -34.42
CA MET A 45 4.52 1.24 -33.38
C MET A 45 3.28 1.94 -33.92
N THR A 46 3.36 2.57 -35.09
CA THR A 46 2.21 3.24 -35.71
C THR A 46 1.09 2.25 -36.06
N GLU A 47 1.43 1.04 -36.50
CA GLU A 47 0.47 -0.03 -36.78
C GLU A 47 -0.19 -0.54 -35.49
N LEU A 48 0.59 -0.76 -34.43
CA LEU A 48 0.07 -1.14 -33.11
C LEU A 48 -0.96 -0.12 -32.60
N LEU A 49 -0.62 1.17 -32.64
CA LEU A 49 -1.47 2.25 -32.12
C LEU A 49 -2.83 2.37 -32.82
N LYS A 50 -2.98 1.89 -34.06
CA LYS A 50 -4.28 1.86 -34.76
C LYS A 50 -5.27 0.87 -34.15
N THR A 51 -4.75 -0.18 -33.52
CA THR A 51 -5.52 -1.28 -32.92
C THR A 51 -5.40 -1.33 -31.39
N PHE A 52 -4.78 -0.31 -30.79
CA PHE A 52 -4.43 -0.33 -29.39
C PHE A 52 -5.59 0.19 -28.52
N ASP A 53 -6.22 -0.72 -27.77
CA ASP A 53 -7.36 -0.42 -26.91
C ASP A 53 -6.99 0.30 -25.60
N GLY A 54 -5.71 0.59 -25.39
CA GLY A 54 -5.21 1.28 -24.19
C GLY A 54 -4.65 0.33 -23.13
N LEU A 55 -4.47 0.87 -21.92
CA LEU A 55 -3.91 0.15 -20.77
C LEU A 55 -4.94 0.08 -19.65
N ASN A 56 -5.15 -1.12 -19.10
CA ASN A 56 -5.93 -1.29 -17.90
C ASN A 56 -5.17 -0.76 -16.67
N ILE A 57 -5.68 0.31 -16.06
CA ILE A 57 -5.04 0.99 -14.91
C ILE A 57 -4.78 0.03 -13.75
N THR A 58 -5.73 -0.83 -13.40
CA THR A 58 -5.58 -1.77 -12.26
C THR A 58 -4.44 -2.77 -12.47
N LYS A 59 -4.19 -3.17 -13.72
CA LYS A 59 -3.11 -4.09 -14.09
C LYS A 59 -1.77 -3.36 -14.24
N TYR A 60 -1.77 -2.21 -14.93
CA TYR A 60 -0.53 -1.57 -15.36
C TYR A 60 -0.02 -0.50 -14.40
N ALA A 61 -0.79 -0.01 -13.42
CA ALA A 61 -0.31 1.01 -12.48
C ALA A 61 0.97 0.56 -11.74
N ASN A 62 1.00 -0.68 -11.24
CA ASN A 62 2.19 -1.26 -10.61
C ASN A 62 3.36 -1.37 -11.61
N ILE A 63 3.12 -1.91 -12.80
CA ILE A 63 4.17 -2.10 -13.83
C ILE A 63 4.79 -0.76 -14.22
N VAL A 64 3.96 0.26 -14.45
CA VAL A 64 4.39 1.62 -14.78
C VAL A 64 5.24 2.21 -13.65
N SER A 65 4.81 2.06 -12.40
CA SER A 65 5.55 2.56 -11.22
C SER A 65 6.93 1.93 -11.11
N GLN A 66 7.02 0.60 -11.30
CA GLN A 66 8.27 -0.14 -11.23
C GLN A 66 9.21 0.18 -12.39
N LYS A 67 8.70 0.12 -13.63
CA LYS A 67 9.52 0.32 -14.84
C LYS A 67 10.03 1.76 -14.96
N LEU A 68 9.21 2.75 -14.62
CA LEU A 68 9.59 4.17 -14.74
C LEU A 68 10.21 4.73 -13.47
N LYS A 69 10.26 3.96 -12.36
CA LYS A 69 10.76 4.40 -11.05
C LYS A 69 10.06 5.66 -10.54
N ILE A 70 8.73 5.63 -10.51
CA ILE A 70 7.87 6.76 -10.09
C ILE A 70 6.80 6.30 -9.11
N ASN A 71 6.34 7.20 -8.26
CA ASN A 71 5.12 7.02 -7.47
C ASN A 71 3.93 7.62 -8.23
N GLN A 72 2.75 7.02 -8.09
CA GLN A 72 1.52 7.44 -8.74
C GLN A 72 0.40 7.60 -7.69
N ASP A 73 -0.15 8.79 -7.59
CA ASP A 73 -1.41 9.06 -6.91
C ASP A 73 -2.52 9.16 -7.97
N ILE A 74 -3.44 8.20 -7.97
CA ILE A 74 -4.52 8.11 -8.96
C ILE A 74 -5.84 8.55 -8.33
N TYR A 75 -6.42 9.57 -8.94
CA TYR A 75 -7.66 10.21 -8.54
C TYR A 75 -8.80 9.78 -9.47
N TYR A 76 -9.99 9.73 -8.92
CA TYR A 76 -11.23 9.44 -9.63
C TYR A 76 -12.25 10.53 -9.34
N TYR A 77 -13.20 10.70 -10.25
CA TYR A 77 -14.36 11.55 -10.04
C TYR A 77 -15.55 10.69 -9.61
N ASP A 78 -16.16 11.05 -8.48
CA ASP A 78 -17.42 10.49 -8.04
C ASP A 78 -18.57 11.32 -8.63
N ASN A 79 -19.36 10.69 -9.50
CA ASN A 79 -20.53 11.34 -10.10
C ASN A 79 -21.67 11.56 -9.08
N GLU A 80 -21.80 10.72 -8.05
CA GLU A 80 -22.85 10.81 -7.05
C GLU A 80 -22.58 11.98 -6.09
N HIS A 81 -21.37 12.02 -5.54
CA HIS A 81 -20.97 13.02 -4.55
C HIS A 81 -20.35 14.28 -5.19
N LYS A 82 -20.19 14.29 -6.51
CA LYS A 82 -19.61 15.39 -7.32
C LYS A 82 -18.25 15.87 -6.79
N ASN A 83 -17.40 14.94 -6.36
CA ASN A 83 -16.10 15.24 -5.78
C ASN A 83 -14.99 14.37 -6.39
N TYR A 84 -13.76 14.86 -6.25
CA TYR A 84 -12.57 14.10 -6.63
C TYR A 84 -11.97 13.44 -5.40
N TYR A 85 -11.61 12.17 -5.51
CA TYR A 85 -10.98 11.43 -4.42
C TYR A 85 -9.79 10.61 -4.93
N ARG A 86 -8.83 10.36 -4.04
CA ARG A 86 -7.69 9.49 -4.35
C ARG A 86 -8.11 8.03 -4.16
N GLY A 87 -8.25 7.28 -5.25
CA GLY A 87 -8.71 5.89 -5.22
C GLY A 87 -7.56 4.87 -5.15
N LEU A 88 -6.40 5.18 -5.74
CA LEU A 88 -5.25 4.29 -5.74
C LEU A 88 -3.96 5.08 -5.51
N GLN A 89 -3.06 4.52 -4.70
CA GLN A 89 -1.70 5.00 -4.52
C GLN A 89 -0.75 3.85 -4.79
N VAL A 90 0.16 4.04 -5.74
CA VAL A 90 1.18 3.05 -6.11
C VAL A 90 2.55 3.68 -5.92
N CYS A 91 3.39 3.05 -5.11
CA CYS A 91 4.75 3.50 -4.89
C CYS A 91 5.74 2.54 -5.55
N TYR A 92 6.82 3.08 -6.09
CA TYR A 92 7.95 2.29 -6.52
C TYR A 92 8.51 1.53 -5.32
N GLN A 93 8.83 0.25 -5.50
CA GLN A 93 9.38 -0.61 -4.46
C GLN A 93 10.80 -0.97 -4.87
N CYS A 94 11.80 -0.61 -4.05
CA CYS A 94 13.16 -1.05 -4.29
C CYS A 94 13.34 -2.49 -3.78
N GLU A 95 13.93 -3.37 -4.57
CA GLU A 95 14.13 -4.79 -4.21
C GLU A 95 15.26 -5.00 -3.19
N GLU A 96 16.11 -4.00 -2.95
CA GLU A 96 17.10 -4.04 -1.89
C GLU A 96 16.49 -3.52 -0.59
N GLY A 97 16.59 -4.31 0.50
CA GLY A 97 15.97 -4.15 1.81
C GLY A 97 16.28 -2.88 2.62
N GLN A 98 16.21 -1.70 2.01
CA GLN A 98 16.03 -0.43 2.70
C GLN A 98 14.54 -0.14 2.79
N SER A 99 13.90 -0.76 3.78
CA SER A 99 12.69 -0.18 4.36
C SER A 99 13.08 1.12 5.03
N GLU A 100 13.20 2.22 4.29
CA GLU A 100 13.07 3.59 4.79
C GLU A 100 13.25 4.62 3.66
N VAL A 101 12.51 5.72 3.81
CA VAL A 101 12.68 7.01 3.13
C VAL A 101 12.05 7.14 1.73
N ASN A 102 10.84 7.68 1.72
CA ASN A 102 10.44 8.62 0.67
C ASN A 102 9.54 9.69 1.26
N THR A 103 10.16 10.69 1.88
CA THR A 103 9.59 12.05 2.00
C THR A 103 10.72 13.05 1.84
N ASN A 104 10.74 13.70 0.67
CA ASN A 104 11.38 14.96 0.31
C ASN A 104 12.39 15.52 1.33
N SER A 105 13.61 14.99 1.35
CA SER A 105 14.77 15.70 1.88
C SER A 105 15.38 16.55 0.77
N VAL A 106 15.43 17.86 1.00
CA VAL A 106 16.21 18.80 0.21
C VAL A 106 17.66 18.37 0.27
N GLY A 107 18.22 17.98 -0.89
CA GLY A 107 19.65 17.74 -1.08
C GLY A 107 20.04 16.26 -1.27
N GLY A 108 20.30 15.87 -2.52
CA GLY A 108 21.43 14.99 -2.82
C GLY A 108 21.23 13.48 -2.96
N ILE A 109 20.01 12.96 -3.12
CA ILE A 109 19.73 11.60 -3.65
C ILE A 109 18.49 11.73 -4.54
N ASN A 110 18.47 11.10 -5.72
CA ASN A 110 17.35 11.20 -6.68
C ASN A 110 16.01 10.86 -6.02
N ALA A 111 15.29 11.86 -5.51
CA ALA A 111 13.99 11.70 -4.89
C ALA A 111 13.03 11.12 -5.93
N ILE A 112 12.40 9.99 -5.60
CA ILE A 112 11.47 9.33 -6.51
C ILE A 112 10.31 10.28 -6.77
N LYS A 113 10.13 10.66 -8.04
CA LYS A 113 9.08 11.59 -8.45
C LYS A 113 7.71 10.96 -8.20
N THR A 114 6.81 11.73 -7.60
CA THR A 114 5.40 11.36 -7.45
C THR A 114 4.59 12.15 -8.45
N ILE A 115 3.77 11.45 -9.25
CA ILE A 115 2.86 12.06 -10.23
C ILE A 115 1.41 11.85 -9.80
N ASP A 116 0.58 12.85 -10.09
CA ASP A 116 -0.85 12.84 -9.81
C ASP A 116 -1.61 12.64 -11.15
N ILE A 117 -2.44 11.60 -11.24
CA ILE A 117 -3.22 11.25 -12.45
C ILE A 117 -4.72 11.26 -12.10
N LEU A 118 -5.54 11.90 -12.93
CA LEU A 118 -7.00 11.82 -12.84
C LEU A 118 -7.53 10.83 -13.86
N VAL A 119 -8.38 9.91 -13.43
CA VAL A 119 -9.10 8.96 -14.28
C VAL A 119 -10.58 9.33 -14.29
N VAL A 120 -11.13 9.53 -15.49
CA VAL A 120 -12.54 9.87 -15.69
C VAL A 120 -13.16 8.87 -16.64
N GLU A 121 -14.32 8.33 -16.26
CA GLU A 121 -15.08 7.44 -17.12
C GLU A 121 -16.10 8.24 -17.94
N SER A 122 -16.24 7.88 -19.21
CA SER A 122 -17.31 8.38 -20.09
C SER A 122 -17.89 7.23 -20.90
N ILE A 123 -19.08 7.43 -21.47
CA ILE A 123 -19.70 6.47 -22.38
C ILE A 123 -19.55 6.99 -23.81
N TRP A 124 -18.99 6.17 -24.68
CA TRP A 124 -18.89 6.44 -26.11
C TRP A 124 -19.43 5.24 -26.89
N GLU A 125 -20.44 5.45 -27.74
CA GLU A 125 -21.11 4.41 -28.52
C GLU A 125 -21.58 3.19 -27.68
N GLY A 126 -22.06 3.45 -26.45
CA GLY A 126 -22.51 2.40 -25.53
C GLY A 126 -21.38 1.69 -24.76
N ASN A 127 -20.12 1.96 -25.08
CA ASN A 127 -18.96 1.43 -24.38
C ASN A 127 -18.48 2.39 -23.29
N LYS A 128 -18.15 1.85 -22.11
CA LYS A 128 -17.46 2.62 -21.07
C LYS A 128 -15.99 2.77 -21.46
N ILE A 129 -15.54 4.01 -21.60
CA ILE A 129 -14.15 4.36 -21.86
C ILE A 129 -13.60 5.16 -20.68
N SER A 130 -12.34 4.92 -20.35
CA SER A 130 -11.64 5.64 -19.27
C SER A 130 -10.58 6.55 -19.87
N HIS A 131 -10.63 7.83 -19.50
CA HIS A 131 -9.64 8.84 -19.86
C HIS A 131 -8.70 9.06 -18.69
N ALA A 132 -7.41 9.27 -18.99
CA ALA A 132 -6.41 9.59 -17.98
C ALA A 132 -5.80 10.97 -18.27
N PHE A 133 -5.73 11.82 -17.26
CA PHE A 133 -5.21 13.19 -17.34
C PHE A 133 -4.11 13.42 -16.31
N ALA A 134 -3.07 14.16 -16.69
CA ALA A 134 -2.08 14.65 -15.73
C ALA A 134 -2.69 15.77 -14.88
N ILE A 135 -2.53 15.69 -13.56
CA ILE A 135 -3.01 16.74 -12.65
C ILE A 135 -1.87 17.73 -12.39
N ALA A 136 -2.05 18.97 -12.84
CA ALA A 136 -1.07 20.05 -12.57
C ALA A 136 -1.16 20.59 -11.13
N ASN A 137 -2.37 20.62 -10.56
CA ASN A 137 -2.60 21.11 -9.20
C ASN A 137 -3.70 20.28 -8.50
N LYS A 138 -3.28 19.33 -7.65
CA LYS A 138 -4.20 18.47 -6.91
C LYS A 138 -5.02 19.17 -5.83
N GLN A 139 -4.52 20.29 -5.30
CA GLN A 139 -5.26 21.08 -4.31
C GLN A 139 -6.43 21.80 -4.97
N ALA A 140 -6.22 22.35 -6.17
CA ALA A 140 -7.30 22.96 -6.95
C ALA A 140 -8.34 21.92 -7.40
N LEU A 141 -7.89 20.72 -7.78
CA LEU A 141 -8.79 19.64 -8.21
C LEU A 141 -9.70 19.15 -7.06
N THR A 142 -9.11 18.84 -5.91
CA THR A 142 -9.84 18.23 -4.77
C THR A 142 -10.51 19.26 -3.87
N GLY A 143 -10.08 20.53 -3.92
CA GLY A 143 -10.44 21.55 -2.94
C GLY A 143 -9.84 21.32 -1.55
N LEU A 144 -9.00 20.29 -1.38
CA LEU A 144 -8.38 19.93 -0.11
C LEU A 144 -6.97 20.51 0.01
N LYS A 145 -6.59 20.90 1.22
CA LYS A 145 -5.21 21.27 1.54
C LYS A 145 -4.43 20.02 1.96
N PHE A 146 -3.36 19.73 1.26
CA PHE A 146 -2.45 18.64 1.62
C PHE A 146 -1.31 19.17 2.50
N CYS A 147 -0.89 18.37 3.48
CA CYS A 147 0.29 18.67 4.28
C CYS A 147 1.55 18.72 3.40
N PRO A 148 2.38 19.77 3.48
CA PRO A 148 3.58 19.90 2.65
C PRO A 148 4.68 18.88 2.98
N HIS A 149 4.71 18.36 4.21
CA HIS A 149 5.77 17.44 4.66
C HIS A 149 5.51 15.99 4.26
N CYS A 150 4.31 15.45 4.54
CA CYS A 150 3.99 14.06 4.21
C CYS A 150 3.28 13.88 2.86
N ASN A 151 2.73 14.95 2.27
CA ASN A 151 1.91 14.94 1.05
C ASN A 151 0.73 13.94 1.04
N SER A 152 0.45 13.32 2.19
CA SER A 152 -0.46 12.18 2.33
C SER A 152 -1.74 12.56 3.06
N LYS A 153 -1.62 13.40 4.09
CA LYS A 153 -2.75 13.89 4.87
C LYS A 153 -3.36 15.11 4.17
N ALA A 154 -4.67 15.02 3.91
CA ALA A 154 -5.49 16.09 3.37
C ALA A 154 -6.43 16.65 4.45
N PHE A 155 -6.75 17.93 4.32
CA PHE A 155 -7.62 18.70 5.20
C PHE A 155 -8.61 19.48 4.36
N ASP A 156 -9.88 19.53 4.78
CA ASP A 156 -10.88 20.37 4.13
C ASP A 156 -10.78 21.80 4.68
N PRO A 157 -10.45 22.81 3.84
CA PRO A 157 -10.41 24.20 4.27
C PRO A 157 -11.75 24.74 4.79
N LYS A 158 -12.87 24.06 4.48
CA LYS A 158 -14.22 24.44 4.95
C LYS A 158 -14.54 23.90 6.35
N ASP A 159 -13.73 23.01 6.90
CA ASP A 159 -13.94 22.47 8.25
C ASP A 159 -13.74 23.57 9.31
N LYS A 160 -14.65 23.64 10.29
CA LYS A 160 -14.56 24.57 11.43
C LYS A 160 -13.25 24.40 12.22
N ASN A 161 -12.73 23.18 12.29
CA ASN A 161 -11.50 22.84 13.00
C ASN A 161 -10.25 22.86 12.11
N TYR A 162 -10.38 23.23 10.82
CA TYR A 162 -9.30 23.19 9.83
C TYR A 162 -8.00 23.78 10.35
N SER A 163 -8.04 25.03 10.85
CA SER A 163 -6.85 25.76 11.30
C SER A 163 -6.09 24.98 12.38
N ARG A 164 -6.79 24.60 13.46
CA ARG A 164 -6.23 23.84 14.59
C ARG A 164 -5.65 22.50 14.15
N ASP A 165 -6.40 21.73 13.37
CA ASP A 165 -6.03 20.37 13.02
C ASP A 165 -4.90 20.33 11.98
N TYR A 166 -4.92 21.28 11.03
CA TYR A 166 -3.86 21.48 10.04
C TYR A 166 -2.54 21.89 10.71
N GLU A 167 -2.57 22.89 11.60
CA GLU A 167 -1.40 23.37 12.34
C GLU A 167 -0.81 22.27 13.23
N LYS A 168 -1.66 21.65 14.06
CA LYS A 168 -1.26 20.53 14.95
C LYS A 168 -0.63 19.38 14.17
N HIS A 169 -1.18 19.05 13.01
CA HIS A 169 -0.59 18.03 12.16
C HIS A 169 0.73 18.49 11.56
N THR A 170 0.80 19.71 11.01
CA THR A 170 1.99 20.22 10.31
C THR A 170 3.20 20.24 11.25
N ILE A 171 3.07 20.79 12.46
CA ILE A 171 4.13 20.81 13.48
C ILE A 171 4.57 19.37 13.82
N LYS A 172 3.60 18.48 14.06
CA LYS A 172 3.91 17.08 14.38
C LYS A 172 4.57 16.37 13.19
N CYS A 173 4.16 16.66 11.97
CA CYS A 173 4.64 16.02 10.76
C CYS A 173 6.04 16.49 10.41
N GLU A 174 6.32 17.78 10.58
CA GLU A 174 7.63 18.39 10.45
C GLU A 174 8.63 17.78 11.44
N ASN A 175 8.25 17.65 12.72
CA ASN A 175 9.06 16.98 13.74
C ASN A 175 9.35 15.50 13.44
N ASN A 176 8.55 14.85 12.57
CA ASN A 176 8.78 13.49 12.11
C ASN A 176 9.41 13.44 10.71
N GLU A 177 9.94 14.55 10.20
CA GLU A 177 10.56 14.65 8.86
C GLU A 177 9.62 14.25 7.70
N GLY A 178 8.31 14.50 7.86
CA GLY A 178 7.30 14.05 6.91
C GLY A 178 6.96 12.56 7.00
N LYS A 179 7.71 11.77 7.78
CA LYS A 179 7.51 10.33 7.91
C LYS A 179 6.25 10.03 8.71
N ILE A 180 5.40 9.16 8.15
CA ILE A 180 4.20 8.68 8.84
C ILE A 180 4.63 7.65 9.88
N VAL A 181 4.79 8.09 11.14
CA VAL A 181 5.07 7.20 12.26
C VAL A 181 3.80 6.43 12.65
N LYS A 182 3.62 5.23 12.09
CA LYS A 182 2.59 4.28 12.54
C LYS A 182 3.03 3.69 13.88
N LYS A 183 2.55 4.25 14.99
CA LYS A 183 2.73 3.62 16.30
C LYS A 183 1.73 2.48 16.44
N VAL A 184 2.22 1.25 16.62
CA VAL A 184 1.37 0.12 17.01
C VAL A 184 0.75 0.45 18.36
N LYS A 185 -0.57 0.59 18.40
CA LYS A 185 -1.31 0.74 19.64
C LYS A 185 -1.69 -0.66 20.10
N LEU A 186 -0.95 -1.19 21.06
CA LEU A 186 -1.34 -2.43 21.72
C LEU A 186 -2.62 -2.20 22.52
N ASP A 187 -3.47 -3.22 22.60
CA ASP A 187 -4.60 -3.20 23.52
C ASP A 187 -4.09 -3.01 24.96
N TYR A 188 -4.84 -2.25 25.76
CA TYR A 188 -4.51 -2.02 27.16
C TYR A 188 -4.48 -3.33 27.98
N ILE A 189 -5.24 -4.33 27.52
CA ILE A 189 -5.30 -5.66 28.11
C ILE A 189 -4.41 -6.58 27.27
N GLN A 190 -3.51 -7.31 27.96
CA GLN A 190 -2.76 -8.40 27.34
C GLN A 190 -3.74 -9.47 26.88
N LYS A 191 -3.98 -9.55 25.57
CA LYS A 191 -4.74 -10.65 24.97
C LYS A 191 -3.75 -11.61 24.34
N PRO A 192 -3.82 -12.91 24.64
CA PRO A 192 -3.05 -13.88 23.88
C PRO A 192 -3.48 -13.78 22.40
N PHE A 193 -2.51 -13.63 21.50
CA PHE A 193 -2.79 -13.57 20.06
C PHE A 193 -3.17 -14.97 19.59
N VAL A 194 -4.46 -15.27 19.66
CA VAL A 194 -5.02 -16.54 19.23
C VAL A 194 -6.15 -16.27 18.24
N PRO A 195 -5.82 -15.93 16.97
CA PRO A 195 -6.80 -15.47 15.98
C PRO A 195 -7.96 -16.45 15.80
N HIS A 196 -7.68 -17.76 15.87
CA HIS A 196 -8.69 -18.80 15.72
C HIS A 196 -9.67 -18.90 16.91
N ILE A 197 -9.25 -18.49 18.11
CA ILE A 197 -10.11 -18.37 19.30
C ILE A 197 -10.92 -17.08 19.23
N MET A 198 -10.28 -15.96 18.90
CA MET A 198 -10.92 -14.64 18.89
C MET A 198 -11.89 -14.44 17.72
N GLN A 199 -11.71 -15.16 16.60
CA GLN A 199 -12.60 -15.08 15.44
C GLN A 199 -13.79 -16.04 15.54
N ASN A 200 -13.77 -17.03 16.44
CA ASN A 200 -14.84 -18.01 16.62
C ASN A 200 -15.73 -17.63 17.82
N LYS A 201 -16.88 -17.01 17.53
CA LYS A 201 -17.85 -16.55 18.56
C LYS A 201 -18.30 -17.66 19.50
N THR A 202 -18.45 -18.88 19.00
CA THR A 202 -18.85 -20.05 19.79
C THR A 202 -17.78 -20.43 20.80
N TYR A 203 -16.52 -20.49 20.36
CA TYR A 203 -15.41 -20.77 21.25
C TYR A 203 -15.22 -19.66 22.29
N GLN A 204 -15.34 -18.40 21.88
CA GLN A 204 -15.29 -17.25 22.79
C GLN A 204 -16.36 -17.35 23.89
N TYR A 205 -17.60 -17.67 23.52
CA TYR A 205 -18.69 -17.87 24.48
C TYR A 205 -18.38 -19.00 25.47
N LEU A 206 -17.91 -20.15 24.99
CA LEU A 206 -17.58 -21.29 25.84
C LEU A 206 -16.39 -20.98 26.78
N LEU A 207 -15.37 -20.28 26.29
CA LEU A 207 -14.22 -19.85 27.06
C LEU A 207 -14.62 -18.90 28.20
N THR A 208 -15.45 -17.89 27.92
CA THR A 208 -15.93 -16.93 28.92
C THR A 208 -16.78 -17.59 30.02
N ASN A 209 -17.44 -18.71 29.71
CA ASN A 209 -18.30 -19.42 30.66
C ASN A 209 -17.63 -20.66 31.30
N GLY A 210 -16.33 -20.91 31.07
CA GLY A 210 -15.64 -22.10 31.60
C GLY A 210 -16.12 -23.43 31.03
N ARG A 211 -16.73 -23.41 29.84
CA ARG A 211 -17.35 -24.56 29.16
C ARG A 211 -16.52 -25.04 27.97
N GLN A 212 -15.19 -24.92 28.04
CA GLN A 212 -14.29 -25.25 26.93
C GLN A 212 -14.41 -26.73 26.52
N HIS A 213 -14.73 -27.63 27.46
CA HIS A 213 -14.92 -29.06 27.23
C HIS A 213 -16.09 -29.39 26.29
N GLU A 214 -17.04 -28.47 26.09
CA GLU A 214 -18.17 -28.63 25.18
C GLU A 214 -17.81 -28.28 23.73
N PHE A 215 -16.67 -27.64 23.51
CA PHE A 215 -16.25 -27.27 22.16
C PHE A 215 -15.86 -28.53 21.38
N LYS A 216 -16.72 -28.91 20.42
CA LYS A 216 -16.45 -30.02 19.50
C LYS A 216 -16.08 -29.46 18.12
N PRO A 217 -14.93 -29.82 17.55
CA PRO A 217 -14.59 -29.42 16.20
C PRO A 217 -15.57 -30.04 15.21
N THR A 218 -16.03 -29.25 14.23
CA THR A 218 -17.17 -29.63 13.40
C THR A 218 -16.87 -30.82 12.49
N GLN A 219 -15.68 -30.91 11.88
CA GLN A 219 -15.30 -32.04 11.00
C GLN A 219 -13.78 -32.25 10.88
N TYR A 220 -13.01 -31.18 10.69
CA TYR A 220 -11.55 -31.22 10.50
C TYR A 220 -10.91 -30.15 11.36
N PHE A 221 -9.76 -30.46 11.95
CA PHE A 221 -9.10 -29.55 12.88
C PHE A 221 -7.60 -29.78 12.92
N ILE A 222 -6.90 -28.75 13.37
CA ILE A 222 -5.48 -28.82 13.72
C ILE A 222 -5.37 -28.37 15.18
N THR A 223 -4.79 -29.20 16.03
CA THR A 223 -4.39 -28.79 17.39
C THR A 223 -2.90 -28.55 17.42
N TYR A 224 -2.47 -27.57 18.19
CA TYR A 224 -1.07 -27.28 18.46
C TYR A 224 -0.84 -27.37 19.95
N ASP A 225 0.26 -28.02 20.34
CA ASP A 225 0.82 -27.98 21.67
C ASP A 225 2.19 -27.32 21.57
N LEU A 226 2.39 -26.24 22.33
CA LEU A 226 3.54 -25.36 22.19
C LEU A 226 4.28 -25.33 23.52
N GLU A 227 5.52 -25.80 23.51
CA GLU A 227 6.44 -25.61 24.63
C GLU A 227 7.24 -24.34 24.38
N THR A 228 7.32 -23.49 25.40
CA THR A 228 8.06 -22.23 25.31
C THR A 228 9.01 -22.09 26.47
N VAL A 229 10.15 -21.45 26.23
CA VAL A 229 11.12 -21.10 27.27
C VAL A 229 11.16 -19.58 27.45
N PRO A 230 11.00 -19.07 28.67
CA PRO A 230 11.07 -17.64 28.93
C PRO A 230 12.52 -17.17 28.96
N LYS A 231 12.83 -16.15 28.17
CA LYS A 231 14.05 -15.38 28.26
C LYS A 231 13.79 -14.10 29.04
N ILE A 232 14.60 -13.83 30.05
CA ILE A 232 14.49 -12.60 30.84
C ILE A 232 15.04 -11.43 30.00
N VAL A 233 14.22 -10.39 29.80
CA VAL A 233 14.58 -9.23 28.96
C VAL A 233 14.53 -7.93 29.74
N ASN A 234 13.62 -7.78 30.71
CA ASN A 234 13.56 -6.63 31.63
C ASN A 234 13.65 -5.25 30.97
N LYS A 235 12.96 -5.07 29.83
CA LYS A 235 13.05 -3.86 29.00
C LYS A 235 11.87 -2.92 29.25
N LYS A 236 12.15 -1.64 29.49
CA LYS A 236 11.13 -0.59 29.59
C LYS A 236 10.72 -0.12 28.19
N PHE A 237 9.41 -0.02 27.95
CA PHE A 237 8.83 0.52 26.74
C PHE A 237 7.91 1.70 27.09
N GLY A 238 8.33 2.91 26.72
CA GLY A 238 7.62 4.14 27.07
C GLY A 238 7.64 4.45 28.57
N LYS A 239 6.68 5.26 29.03
CA LYS A 239 6.65 5.79 30.40
C LYS A 239 6.16 4.79 31.46
N SER A 240 5.38 3.79 31.07
CA SER A 240 4.65 2.91 31.99
C SER A 240 4.56 1.45 31.57
N SER A 241 5.29 1.03 30.53
CA SER A 241 5.27 -0.38 30.10
C SER A 241 6.62 -1.03 30.37
N TYR A 242 6.57 -2.28 30.82
CA TYR A 242 7.74 -3.06 31.18
C TYR A 242 7.56 -4.49 30.66
N GLN A 243 8.52 -4.97 29.87
CA GLN A 243 8.57 -6.34 29.41
C GLN A 243 9.55 -7.11 30.29
N MET A 244 9.03 -8.04 31.10
CA MET A 244 9.85 -8.89 31.98
C MET A 244 10.49 -10.03 31.19
N TYR A 245 9.69 -10.70 30.36
CA TYR A 245 10.09 -11.90 29.64
C TYR A 245 9.75 -11.80 28.15
N GLU A 246 10.48 -12.58 27.35
CA GLU A 246 10.19 -12.89 25.95
C GLU A 246 10.12 -14.42 25.84
N LEU A 247 9.02 -14.94 25.28
CA LEU A 247 8.81 -16.38 25.15
C LEU A 247 9.35 -16.86 23.81
N PHE A 248 10.29 -17.80 23.85
CA PHE A 248 10.82 -18.46 22.66
C PHE A 248 10.17 -19.84 22.52
N PRO A 249 9.64 -20.19 21.33
CA PRO A 249 9.14 -21.54 21.09
C PRO A 249 10.30 -22.54 21.14
N LEU A 250 10.15 -23.60 21.94
CA LEU A 250 11.10 -24.68 22.09
C LEU A 250 10.70 -25.88 21.22
N SER A 251 9.41 -26.19 21.20
CA SER A 251 8.87 -27.23 20.34
C SER A 251 7.39 -26.99 20.05
N VAL A 252 6.95 -27.50 18.91
CA VAL A 252 5.54 -27.54 18.54
C VAL A 252 5.14 -28.95 18.12
N ALA A 253 4.12 -29.49 18.78
CA ALA A 253 3.43 -30.69 18.33
C ALA A 253 2.12 -30.29 17.66
N SER A 254 1.94 -30.68 16.41
CA SER A 254 0.71 -30.45 15.65
C SER A 254 0.00 -31.77 15.36
N THR A 255 -1.30 -31.83 15.63
CA THR A 255 -2.16 -32.94 15.21
C THR A 255 -3.19 -32.44 14.23
N ILE A 256 -3.15 -32.96 13.01
CA ILE A 256 -4.02 -32.61 11.90
C ILE A 256 -5.02 -33.75 11.69
N ARG A 257 -6.31 -33.48 11.85
CA ARG A 257 -7.41 -34.37 11.48
C ARG A 257 -8.02 -33.88 10.17
N ASN A 258 -7.89 -34.67 9.11
CA ASN A 258 -8.52 -34.41 7.80
C ASN A 258 -9.37 -35.62 7.36
N LYS A 259 -9.87 -35.60 6.11
CA LYS A 259 -10.64 -36.71 5.53
C LYS A 259 -9.87 -38.04 5.45
N GLN A 260 -8.55 -37.98 5.27
CA GLN A 260 -7.68 -39.14 5.08
C GLN A 260 -7.25 -39.79 6.39
N GLY A 261 -7.33 -39.07 7.52
CA GLY A 261 -7.01 -39.61 8.84
C GLY A 261 -6.42 -38.58 9.79
N ILE A 262 -5.61 -39.05 10.73
CA ILE A 262 -4.87 -38.23 11.69
C ILE A 262 -3.40 -38.22 11.29
N LYS A 263 -2.83 -37.05 11.06
CA LYS A 263 -1.41 -36.83 10.88
C LYS A 263 -0.86 -36.08 12.08
N LYS A 264 0.24 -36.57 12.66
CA LYS A 264 0.98 -35.89 13.73
C LYS A 264 2.29 -35.37 13.15
N ILE A 265 2.65 -34.15 13.52
CA ILE A 265 3.88 -33.49 13.12
C ILE A 265 4.50 -32.91 14.39
N PHE A 266 5.80 -33.11 14.58
CA PHE A 266 6.53 -32.59 15.72
C PHE A 266 7.76 -31.85 15.21
N PHE A 267 8.02 -30.69 15.77
CA PHE A 267 9.22 -29.91 15.51
C PHE A 267 9.81 -29.49 16.86
N SER A 268 11.09 -29.76 17.08
CA SER A 268 11.85 -29.22 18.20
C SER A 268 13.03 -28.41 17.71
N GLN A 269 13.38 -27.37 18.44
CA GLN A 269 14.62 -26.62 18.23
C GLN A 269 15.88 -27.48 18.44
N GLN A 270 15.74 -28.67 19.05
CA GLN A 270 16.81 -29.66 19.18
C GLN A 270 17.09 -30.40 17.86
N ASP A 271 16.18 -30.36 16.89
CA ASP A 271 16.26 -31.14 15.65
C ASP A 271 17.02 -30.40 14.51
N GLY A 272 17.48 -29.16 14.75
CA GLY A 272 18.30 -28.37 13.81
C GLY A 272 17.83 -26.91 13.65
N ASP A 273 18.58 -26.15 12.85
CA ASP A 273 18.36 -24.70 12.63
C ASP A 273 17.10 -24.36 11.80
N ASP A 274 16.45 -25.36 11.17
CA ASP A 274 15.21 -25.20 10.39
C ASP A 274 13.95 -25.14 11.27
N PHE A 275 14.00 -24.34 12.34
CA PHE A 275 12.89 -24.13 13.26
C PHE A 275 12.18 -22.80 12.94
N ILE A 276 11.16 -22.87 12.07
CA ILE A 276 10.21 -21.82 11.63
C ILE A 276 10.79 -20.42 11.38
#